data_AF-A0A9E6ACN1-F1
#
_entry.id   AF-A0A9E6ACN1-F1
#
_cell.length_a   1.000
_cell.length_b   1.000
_cell.length_c   1.000
_cell.angle_alpha   90.00
_cell.angle_beta   90.00
_cell.angle_gamma   90.00
#
_symmetry.space_group_name_H-M   'P 1'
#
loop_
_entity.id
_entity.type
_entity.pdbx_description
1 polymer ?
#
loop_
_entity_poly.entity_id
_entity_poly.type
_entity_poly.pdbx_seq_one_letter_code
_entity_poly.pdbx_strand_id
1 'polypeptide(L)'
;MPAPLGTGATIGILGGGQLGRMLACAAARLGFKTNIFEPAMRCPAGDVAAQVFSAAYTDRMALTAFAKSVDVITYEFENIPT
;
A
#
# COMPACT_ATOMS: atom_id res chain seq x y z
N MET A 1 -16.27 16.31 1.53
CA MET A 1 -15.40 15.15 1.81
C MET A 1 -15.98 13.95 1.07
N PRO A 2 -15.17 13.05 0.49
CA PRO A 2 -15.69 11.83 -0.13
C PRO A 2 -16.44 10.98 0.90
N ALA A 3 -17.35 10.13 0.43
CA ALA A 3 -18.03 9.17 1.30
C ALA A 3 -17.01 8.20 1.93
N PRO A 4 -17.27 7.70 3.15
CA PRO A 4 -16.43 6.68 3.77
C PRO A 4 -16.33 5.42 2.89
N LEU A 5 -15.16 4.77 2.88
CA LEU A 5 -14.97 3.51 2.17
C LEU A 5 -15.70 2.36 2.87
N GLY A 6 -16.36 1.52 2.08
CA GLY A 6 -17.03 0.31 2.56
C GLY A 6 -16.09 -0.90 2.65
N THR A 7 -16.52 -1.93 3.36
CA THR A 7 -15.82 -3.23 3.41
C THR A 7 -15.57 -3.77 2.00
N GLY A 8 -14.39 -4.35 1.78
CA GLY A 8 -13.94 -4.84 0.48
C GLY A 8 -13.18 -3.82 -0.36
N ALA A 9 -13.17 -2.54 0.03
CA ALA A 9 -12.32 -1.52 -0.60
C ALA A 9 -10.82 -1.85 -0.45
N THR A 10 -10.01 -1.32 -1.34
CA THR A 10 -8.58 -1.57 -1.44
C THR A 10 -7.78 -0.33 -1.04
N ILE A 11 -6.90 -0.49 -0.05
CA ILE A 11 -6.00 0.55 0.44
C ILE A 11 -4.62 0.35 -0.20
N GLY A 12 -4.13 1.36 -0.90
CA GLY A 12 -2.75 1.42 -1.38
C GLY A 12 -1.81 1.93 -0.29
N ILE A 13 -0.70 1.24 -0.06
CA ILE A 13 0.37 1.66 0.84
C ILE A 13 1.66 1.80 0.04
N LEU A 14 2.20 3.03 -0.02
CA LEU A 14 3.55 3.29 -0.54
C LEU A 14 4.57 3.01 0.58
N GLY A 15 5.44 2.03 0.39
CA GLY A 15 6.36 1.53 1.41
C GLY A 15 5.99 0.14 1.89
N GLY A 16 6.93 -0.80 1.79
CA GLY A 16 6.72 -2.21 2.13
C GLY A 16 7.28 -2.65 3.49
N GLY A 17 7.59 -1.70 4.38
CA GLY A 17 8.26 -1.94 5.66
C GLY A 17 7.38 -2.60 6.73
N GLN A 18 7.87 -2.62 7.97
CA GLN A 18 7.17 -3.22 9.10
C GLN A 18 5.88 -2.48 9.46
N LEU A 19 5.83 -1.14 9.34
CA LEU A 19 4.59 -0.43 9.64
C LEU A 19 3.57 -0.67 8.52
N GLY A 20 4.01 -0.81 7.27
CA GLY A 20 3.17 -1.21 6.15
C GLY A 20 2.54 -2.58 6.38
N ARG A 21 3.33 -3.53 6.92
CA ARG A 21 2.83 -4.86 7.33
C ARG A 21 1.81 -4.76 8.46
N MET A 22 2.08 -3.95 9.48
CA MET A 22 1.15 -3.74 10.61
C MET A 22 -0.17 -3.14 10.14
N LEU A 23 -0.11 -2.14 9.24
CA LEU A 23 -1.27 -1.50 8.65
C LEU A 23 -2.08 -2.48 7.79
N ALA A 24 -1.42 -3.27 6.94
CA ALA A 24 -2.08 -4.29 6.13
C ALA A 24 -2.80 -5.34 6.98
N CYS A 25 -2.16 -5.83 8.05
CA CYS A 25 -2.80 -6.73 9.01
C CYS A 25 -4.04 -6.12 9.70
N ALA A 26 -3.98 -4.84 10.05
CA ALA A 26 -5.13 -4.13 10.64
C ALA A 26 -6.26 -3.93 9.63
N ALA A 27 -5.93 -3.53 8.39
CA ALA A 27 -6.88 -3.35 7.30
C ALA A 27 -7.63 -4.66 6.99
N ALA A 28 -6.92 -5.79 6.95
CA ALA A 28 -7.51 -7.11 6.72
C ALA A 28 -8.57 -7.48 7.78
N ARG A 29 -8.34 -7.14 9.07
CA ARG A 29 -9.31 -7.40 10.16
C ARG A 29 -10.60 -6.59 10.01
N LEU A 30 -10.55 -5.46 9.31
CA LEU A 30 -11.71 -4.61 9.00
C LEU A 30 -12.36 -4.97 7.64
N GLY A 31 -11.83 -6.00 6.96
CA GLY A 31 -12.32 -6.47 5.67
C GLY A 31 -11.89 -5.62 4.47
N PHE A 32 -10.84 -4.81 4.61
CA PHE A 32 -10.19 -4.14 3.48
C PHE A 32 -9.11 -5.01 2.86
N LYS A 33 -8.84 -4.78 1.59
CA LYS A 33 -7.65 -5.32 0.89
C LYS A 33 -6.54 -4.30 0.92
N THR A 34 -5.29 -4.75 0.80
CA THR A 34 -4.15 -3.85 0.66
C THR A 34 -3.29 -4.17 -0.55
N ASN A 35 -2.90 -3.13 -1.27
CA ASN A 35 -1.88 -3.21 -2.30
C ASN A 35 -0.65 -2.46 -1.82
N ILE A 36 0.53 -3.07 -1.94
CA ILE A 36 1.80 -2.48 -1.53
C ILE A 36 2.57 -2.02 -2.76
N PHE A 37 3.15 -0.83 -2.71
CA PHE A 37 4.16 -0.38 -3.68
C PHE A 37 5.51 -0.28 -2.99
N GLU A 38 6.46 -1.12 -3.40
CA GLU A 38 7.78 -1.20 -2.80
C GLU A 38 8.83 -1.62 -3.84
N PRO A 39 9.89 -0.82 -4.08
CA PRO A 39 10.97 -1.17 -5.00
C PRO A 39 11.63 -2.52 -4.71
N ALA A 40 11.74 -2.92 -3.44
CA ALA A 40 12.29 -4.21 -3.07
C ALA A 40 11.36 -5.36 -3.48
N MET A 41 11.89 -6.33 -4.24
CA MET A 41 11.15 -7.51 -4.70
C MET A 41 10.58 -8.37 -3.56
N ARG A 42 11.19 -8.31 -2.37
CA ARG A 42 10.70 -8.95 -1.15
C ARG A 42 10.65 -7.91 -0.04
N CYS A 43 9.47 -7.67 0.51
CA CYS A 43 9.26 -6.71 1.58
C CYS A 43 8.31 -7.28 2.64
N PRO A 44 8.47 -6.92 3.92
CA PRO A 44 7.61 -7.42 5.00
C PRO A 44 6.11 -7.25 4.77
N ALA A 45 5.68 -6.11 4.21
CA ALA A 45 4.26 -5.86 3.96
C ALA A 45 3.72 -6.71 2.80
N GLY A 46 4.59 -7.12 1.86
CA GLY A 46 4.21 -7.94 0.71
C GLY A 46 3.69 -9.34 1.10
N ASP A 47 4.14 -9.89 2.23
CA ASP A 47 3.72 -11.21 2.72
C ASP A 47 2.22 -11.26 3.11
N VAL A 48 1.61 -10.10 3.35
CA VAL A 48 0.22 -9.98 3.82
C VAL A 48 -0.65 -9.12 2.89
N ALA A 49 -0.13 -8.75 1.72
CA ALA A 49 -0.80 -7.91 0.75
C ALA A 49 -1.64 -8.73 -0.24
N ALA A 50 -2.70 -8.13 -0.78
CA ALA A 50 -3.44 -8.70 -1.90
C ALA A 50 -2.64 -8.61 -3.22
N GLN A 51 -1.87 -7.54 -3.39
CA GLN A 51 -1.00 -7.33 -4.55
C GLN A 51 0.24 -6.51 -4.16
N VAL A 52 1.38 -6.80 -4.80
CA VAL A 52 2.63 -6.04 -4.66
C VAL A 52 3.04 -5.47 -6.01
N PHE A 53 3.33 -4.17 -6.03
CA PHE A 53 3.92 -3.45 -7.15
C PHE A 53 5.39 -3.19 -6.83
N SER A 54 6.30 -3.75 -7.63
CA SER A 54 7.73 -3.55 -7.48
C SER A 54 8.27 -2.69 -8.61
N ALA A 55 8.47 -1.40 -8.31
CA ALA A 55 9.06 -0.42 -9.19
C ALA A 55 9.67 0.72 -8.36
N ALA A 56 10.51 1.55 -8.98
CA ALA A 56 11.07 2.73 -8.32
C ALA A 56 9.97 3.74 -7.96
N TYR A 57 10.11 4.47 -6.85
CA TYR A 57 9.18 5.54 -6.46
C TYR A 57 9.14 6.71 -7.46
N THR A 58 10.10 6.79 -8.39
CA THR A 58 10.13 7.78 -9.47
C THR A 58 9.45 7.29 -10.75
N ASP A 59 9.05 6.02 -10.82
CA ASP A 59 8.34 5.44 -11.97
C ASP A 59 6.87 5.88 -11.96
N ARG A 60 6.59 6.94 -12.73
CA ARG A 60 5.23 7.51 -12.85
C ARG A 60 4.24 6.54 -13.48
N MET A 61 4.69 5.66 -14.38
CA MET A 61 3.79 4.71 -15.03
C MET A 61 3.35 3.63 -14.03
N ALA A 62 4.30 3.09 -13.27
CA ALA A 62 4.02 2.13 -12.22
C ALA A 62 3.14 2.75 -11.11
N LEU A 63 3.46 3.98 -10.67
CA LEU A 63 2.64 4.70 -9.69
C LEU A 63 1.22 4.97 -10.21
N THR A 64 1.06 5.28 -11.49
CA THR A 64 -0.27 5.48 -12.09
C THR A 64 -1.06 4.17 -12.12
N ALA A 65 -0.43 3.05 -12.49
CA ALA A 65 -1.07 1.75 -12.47
C ALA A 65 -1.47 1.33 -11.05
N PHE A 66 -0.60 1.57 -10.08
CA PHE A 66 -0.88 1.35 -8.66
C PHE A 66 -2.05 2.21 -8.17
N ALA A 67 -2.04 3.51 -8.45
CA ALA A 67 -3.10 4.43 -8.02
C ALA A 67 -4.46 4.06 -8.62
N LYS A 68 -4.51 3.50 -9.83
CA LYS A 68 -5.74 2.99 -10.45
C LYS A 68 -6.24 1.67 -9.86
N SER A 69 -5.42 0.97 -9.07
CA SER A 69 -5.76 -0.33 -8.48
C SER A 69 -6.37 -0.24 -7.07
N VAL A 70 -6.48 0.97 -6.51
CA VAL A 70 -6.86 1.19 -5.11
C VAL A 70 -7.88 2.33 -4.97
N ASP A 71 -8.63 2.31 -3.88
CA ASP A 71 -9.67 3.30 -3.58
C ASP A 71 -9.13 4.50 -2.78
N VAL A 72 -8.05 4.27 -2.02
CA VAL A 72 -7.33 5.30 -1.26
C VAL A 72 -5.85 4.94 -1.18
N ILE A 73 -4.98 5.95 -1.10
CA ILE A 73 -3.54 5.77 -0.94
C ILE A 73 -3.11 6.39 0.39
N THR A 74 -2.23 5.68 1.08
CA THR A 74 -1.41 6.21 2.17
C THR A 74 0.04 5.83 1.93
N TYR A 75 0.96 6.40 2.70
CA TYR A 75 2.37 6.08 2.67
C TYR A 75 2.85 5.67 4.05
N GLU A 76 3.94 4.90 4.07
CA GLU A 76 4.57 4.39 5.26
C GLU A 76 6.08 4.54 5.15
N PHE A 77 6.65 5.42 5.98
CA PHE A 77 8.08 5.65 6.03
C PHE A 77 8.50 5.99 7.46
N GLU A 78 9.43 5.23 8.01
CA GLU A 78 10.06 5.52 9.31
C GLU A 78 11.07 6.68 9.26
N ASN A 79 11.66 6.93 8.08
CA ASN A 79 12.70 7.94 7.90
C ASN A 79 12.18 9.14 7.14
N ILE A 80 11.87 10.22 7.86
CA ILE A 80 11.71 11.55 7.28
C ILE A 80 13.13 12.14 7.14
N PRO A 81 13.58 12.56 5.95
CA PRO A 81 14.88 13.23 5.83
C PRO A 81 14.89 14.46 6.74
N THR A 82 15.92 14.58 7.58
CA THR A 82 16.31 15.86 8.20
C THR A 82 16.95 16.77 7.17
#